data_AF-A0AAW6JVW1-F1
#
_entry.id   AF-A0AAW6JVW1-F1
#
_cell.length_a   1.000
_cell.length_b   1.000
_cell.length_c   1.000
_cell.angle_alpha   90.00
_cell.angle_beta   90.00
_cell.angle_gamma   90.00
#
_symmetry.space_group_name_H-M   'P 1'
#
loop_
_entity.id
_entity.type
_entity.pdbx_description
1 polymer ?
#
loop_
_entity_poly.entity_id
_entity_poly.type
_entity_poly.pdbx_seq_one_letter_code
_entity_poly.pdbx_strand_id
1 'polypeptide(L)'
;MFIYNYRAFDLYQKPVISLAILGDETKSWRPNSFQYCFGSSQLIFNFSIVKLLDYQWEELEQSNNIFAIVVMAHLKTKATNSNLSAREQWKWNLARLLYERGYNRKEIVDLYKVIDLMMALSEDLQLSFEEKFSNYQEERKMPLLTNIERRTIERTEKKNIIKLLQVRFGDIPENLIASINQIDDTSFLEQIFVSTISVSSLEEFAQLVHSNLPE
;
A
#
# COMPACT_ATOMS: atom_id res chain seq x y z
N MET A 1 -22.16 -12.00 -6.14
CA MET A 1 -22.86 -11.29 -5.05
C MET A 1 -23.92 -12.14 -4.38
N PHE A 2 -24.91 -12.69 -5.11
CA PHE A 2 -25.96 -13.56 -4.54
C PHE A 2 -25.43 -14.67 -3.62
N ILE A 3 -24.43 -15.44 -4.08
CA ILE A 3 -23.82 -16.53 -3.29
C ILE A 3 -23.27 -16.02 -1.95
N TYR A 4 -22.61 -14.85 -1.93
CA TYR A 4 -22.07 -14.27 -0.70
C TYR A 4 -23.18 -13.76 0.22
N ASN A 5 -24.22 -13.14 -0.33
CA ASN A 5 -25.38 -12.67 0.44
C ASN A 5 -26.05 -13.84 1.17
N TYR A 6 -26.35 -14.92 0.43
CA TYR A 6 -26.96 -16.11 1.00
C TYR A 6 -26.06 -16.78 2.04
N ARG A 7 -24.76 -16.99 1.74
CA ARG A 7 -23.83 -17.61 2.70
C ARG A 7 -23.65 -16.79 3.98
N ALA A 8 -23.60 -15.46 3.87
CA ALA A 8 -23.51 -14.60 5.03
C ALA A 8 -24.80 -14.63 5.86
N PHE A 9 -25.96 -14.63 5.20
CA PHE A 9 -27.24 -14.80 5.88
C PHE A 9 -27.32 -16.15 6.60
N ASP A 10 -26.94 -17.24 5.94
CA ASP A 10 -26.98 -18.60 6.50
C ASP A 10 -26.02 -18.76 7.69
N LEU A 11 -24.80 -18.22 7.59
CA LEU A 11 -23.80 -18.31 8.64
C LEU A 11 -24.14 -17.45 9.88
N TYR A 12 -24.64 -16.22 9.67
CA TYR A 12 -24.81 -15.26 10.76
C TYR A 12 -26.26 -15.07 11.19
N GLN A 13 -27.23 -15.64 10.46
CA GLN A 13 -28.68 -15.54 10.71
C GLN A 13 -29.15 -14.08 10.89
N LYS A 14 -28.57 -13.18 10.09
CA LYS A 14 -28.88 -11.73 10.10
C LYS A 14 -29.16 -11.24 8.68
N PRO A 15 -30.08 -10.28 8.48
CA PRO A 15 -30.29 -9.65 7.19
C PRO A 15 -29.00 -9.04 6.63
N VAL A 16 -28.73 -9.30 5.34
CA VAL A 16 -27.51 -8.84 4.66
C VAL A 16 -27.87 -7.89 3.52
N ILE A 17 -27.34 -6.67 3.58
CA ILE A 17 -27.37 -5.74 2.45
C ILE A 17 -26.20 -6.03 1.50
N SER A 18 -26.43 -5.91 0.19
CA SER A 18 -25.38 -6.05 -0.81
C SER A 18 -25.28 -4.77 -1.64
N LEU A 19 -24.06 -4.23 -1.67
CA LEU A 19 -23.71 -3.01 -2.37
C LEU A 19 -22.59 -3.31 -3.36
N ALA A 20 -22.75 -2.87 -4.61
CA ALA A 20 -21.70 -2.95 -5.63
C ALA A 20 -21.13 -1.55 -5.89
N ILE A 21 -19.81 -1.42 -5.82
CA ILE A 21 -19.08 -0.22 -6.25
C ILE A 21 -18.54 -0.51 -7.65
N LEU A 22 -19.03 0.23 -8.64
CA LEU A 22 -18.69 0.05 -10.06
C LEU A 22 -17.61 1.07 -10.45
N GLY A 23 -16.40 0.57 -10.74
CA GLY A 23 -15.23 1.37 -11.11
C GLY A 23 -14.79 1.22 -12.57
N ASP A 24 -15.61 0.64 -13.44
CA ASP A 24 -15.34 0.55 -14.87
C ASP A 24 -15.54 1.89 -15.59
N GLU A 25 -15.14 1.93 -16.87
CA GLU A 25 -15.15 3.13 -17.72
C GLU A 25 -16.46 3.32 -18.50
N THR A 26 -17.41 2.38 -18.41
CA THR A 26 -18.61 2.38 -19.24
C THR A 26 -19.80 2.97 -18.49
N LYS A 27 -20.28 4.16 -18.90
CA LYS A 27 -21.39 4.85 -18.23
C LYS A 27 -22.72 4.07 -18.19
N SER A 28 -23.00 3.28 -19.22
CA SER A 28 -24.23 2.50 -19.36
C SER A 28 -24.21 1.17 -18.60
N TRP A 29 -23.03 0.65 -18.23
CA TRP A 29 -22.93 -0.62 -17.52
C TRP A 29 -23.27 -0.42 -16.04
N ARG A 30 -24.46 -0.90 -15.66
CA ARG A 30 -25.07 -0.71 -14.34
C ARG A 30 -25.87 -1.95 -13.90
N PRO A 31 -25.24 -3.12 -13.75
CA PRO A 31 -25.93 -4.30 -13.29
C PRO A 31 -26.39 -4.09 -11.84
N ASN A 32 -27.69 -4.21 -11.58
CA ASN A 32 -28.30 -4.03 -10.25
C ASN A 32 -29.04 -5.28 -9.75
N SER A 33 -29.00 -6.35 -10.53
CA SER A 33 -29.72 -7.59 -10.22
C SER A 33 -29.01 -8.81 -10.80
N PHE A 34 -29.26 -9.95 -10.17
CA PHE A 34 -28.94 -11.28 -10.66
C PHE A 34 -30.23 -12.09 -10.70
N GLN A 35 -30.48 -12.78 -11.80
CA GLN A 35 -31.70 -13.56 -11.98
C GLN A 35 -31.43 -14.88 -12.68
N TYR A 36 -32.17 -15.91 -12.29
CA TYR A 36 -32.28 -17.15 -13.05
C TYR A 36 -33.68 -17.76 -12.88
N CYS A 37 -34.08 -18.55 -13.88
CA CYS A 37 -35.34 -19.28 -13.88
C CYS A 37 -35.07 -20.73 -14.27
N PHE A 38 -35.77 -21.66 -13.62
CA PHE A 38 -35.78 -23.08 -13.99
C PHE A 38 -37.16 -23.67 -13.74
N GLY A 39 -37.84 -24.10 -14.81
CA GLY A 39 -39.25 -24.49 -14.75
C GLY A 39 -40.13 -23.35 -14.24
N SER A 40 -40.94 -23.62 -13.21
CA SER A 40 -41.77 -22.62 -12.52
C SER A 40 -41.05 -21.89 -11.39
N SER A 41 -39.79 -22.21 -11.12
CA SER A 41 -39.00 -21.56 -10.06
C SER A 41 -38.24 -20.37 -10.62
N GLN A 42 -38.29 -19.25 -9.90
CA GLN A 42 -37.56 -18.02 -10.24
C GLN A 42 -36.82 -17.50 -9.02
N LEU A 43 -35.61 -17.01 -9.25
CA LEU A 43 -34.85 -16.24 -8.27
C LEU A 43 -34.49 -14.88 -8.85
N ILE A 44 -34.82 -13.82 -8.12
CA ILE A 44 -34.41 -12.45 -8.42
C ILE A 44 -33.68 -11.91 -7.20
N PHE A 45 -32.42 -11.55 -7.37
CA PHE A 45 -31.58 -10.95 -6.35
C PHE A 45 -31.22 -9.52 -6.75
N ASN A 46 -31.83 -8.54 -6.09
CA ASN A 46 -31.56 -7.12 -6.33
C ASN A 46 -30.50 -6.61 -5.35
N PHE A 47 -29.64 -5.70 -5.82
CA PHE A 47 -28.62 -5.08 -5.01
C PHE A 47 -28.41 -3.62 -5.39
N SER A 48 -27.99 -2.82 -4.42
CA SER A 48 -27.70 -1.40 -4.63
C SER A 48 -26.37 -1.24 -5.36
N ILE A 49 -26.27 -0.19 -6.18
CA ILE A 49 -25.05 0.14 -6.90
C ILE A 49 -24.63 1.57 -6.66
N VAL A 50 -23.31 1.80 -6.64
CA VAL A 50 -22.69 3.11 -6.69
C VAL A 50 -21.72 3.10 -7.86
N LYS A 51 -21.85 4.05 -8.79
CA LYS A 51 -20.97 4.18 -9.95
C LYS A 51 -19.98 5.30 -9.69
N LEU A 52 -18.68 4.99 -9.68
CA LEU A 52 -17.65 5.98 -9.38
C LEU A 52 -17.59 7.10 -10.43
N LEU A 53 -17.96 6.80 -11.68
CA LEU A 53 -18.02 7.79 -12.77
C LEU A 53 -19.13 8.85 -12.61
N ASP A 54 -20.08 8.66 -11.69
CA ASP A 54 -21.17 9.62 -11.51
C ASP A 54 -20.72 10.85 -10.72
N TYR A 55 -19.70 10.68 -9.89
CA TYR A 55 -19.15 11.75 -9.07
C TYR A 55 -18.42 12.79 -9.91
N GLN A 56 -18.74 14.06 -9.67
CA GLN A 56 -18.03 15.18 -10.28
C GLN A 56 -16.81 15.54 -9.45
N TRP A 57 -15.80 16.11 -10.10
CA TRP A 57 -14.54 16.44 -9.45
C TRP A 57 -14.73 17.49 -8.35
N GLU A 58 -15.54 18.50 -8.61
CA GLU A 58 -15.83 19.62 -7.71
C GLU A 58 -16.54 19.14 -6.44
N GLU A 59 -17.44 18.15 -6.56
CA GLU A 59 -18.13 17.53 -5.43
C GLU A 59 -17.15 16.76 -4.55
N LEU A 60 -16.24 15.99 -5.17
CA LEU A 60 -15.22 15.23 -4.45
C LEU A 60 -14.18 16.14 -3.78
N GLU A 61 -13.88 17.28 -4.40
CA GLU A 61 -12.98 18.29 -3.86
C GLU A 61 -13.50 18.92 -2.57
N GLN A 62 -14.81 19.20 -2.52
CA GLN A 62 -15.48 19.81 -1.37
C GLN A 62 -15.90 18.80 -0.29
N SER A 63 -15.82 17.50 -0.60
CA SER A 63 -16.25 16.46 0.33
C SER A 63 -15.25 16.25 1.46
N ASN A 64 -15.77 16.25 2.70
CA ASN A 64 -15.02 15.89 3.90
C ASN A 64 -14.86 14.37 4.07
N ASN A 65 -15.40 13.56 3.15
CA ASN A 65 -15.28 12.11 3.22
C ASN A 65 -13.84 11.68 2.87
N ILE A 66 -13.20 10.92 3.75
CA ILE A 66 -11.85 10.36 3.55
C ILE A 66 -11.74 9.51 2.28
N PHE A 67 -12.82 8.87 1.83
CA PHE A 67 -12.82 8.07 0.61
C PHE A 67 -12.96 8.91 -0.67
N ALA A 68 -13.31 10.20 -0.57
CA ALA A 68 -13.43 11.07 -1.73
C ALA A 68 -12.11 11.13 -2.51
N ILE A 69 -10.97 11.17 -1.81
CA ILE A 69 -9.65 11.19 -2.45
C ILE A 69 -9.32 9.88 -3.18
N VAL A 70 -9.81 8.75 -2.68
CA VAL A 70 -9.67 7.45 -3.34
C VAL A 70 -10.50 7.40 -4.63
N VAL A 71 -11.71 7.97 -4.61
CA VAL A 71 -12.53 8.11 -5.82
C VAL A 71 -11.87 9.05 -6.82
N MET A 72 -11.30 10.18 -6.37
CA MET A 72 -10.54 11.10 -7.23
C MET A 72 -9.35 10.40 -7.87
N ALA A 73 -8.58 9.64 -7.08
CA ALA A 73 -7.46 8.84 -7.57
C ALA A 73 -7.92 7.82 -8.61
N HIS A 74 -9.04 7.11 -8.38
CA HIS A 74 -9.63 6.19 -9.34
C HIS A 74 -9.94 6.88 -10.67
N LEU A 75 -10.65 8.00 -10.64
CA LEU A 75 -11.05 8.74 -11.84
C LEU A 75 -9.83 9.23 -12.64
N LYS A 76 -8.80 9.75 -11.97
CA LYS A 76 -7.57 10.20 -12.65
C LYS A 76 -6.74 9.04 -13.17
N THR A 77 -6.64 7.94 -12.43
CA THR A 77 -5.99 6.71 -12.88
C THR A 77 -6.57 6.24 -14.21
N LYS A 78 -7.90 6.25 -14.32
CA LYS A 78 -8.60 5.91 -15.56
C LYS A 78 -8.35 6.91 -16.68
N ALA A 79 -8.38 8.21 -16.39
CA ALA A 79 -8.14 9.26 -17.38
C ALA A 79 -6.69 9.30 -17.90
N THR A 80 -5.70 8.91 -17.09
CA THR A 80 -4.27 9.00 -17.42
C THR A 80 -3.65 7.66 -17.86
N ASN A 81 -4.44 6.63 -18.14
CA ASN A 81 -3.93 5.28 -18.41
C ASN A 81 -2.88 5.23 -19.53
N SER A 82 -2.99 6.13 -20.51
CA SER A 82 -2.07 6.21 -21.67
C SER A 82 -1.01 7.32 -21.55
N ASN A 83 -0.96 8.10 -20.46
CA ASN A 83 -0.05 9.23 -20.32
C ASN A 83 0.64 9.24 -18.94
N LEU A 84 1.87 8.73 -18.91
CA LEU A 84 2.68 8.59 -17.69
C LEU A 84 3.03 9.93 -17.05
N SER A 85 3.33 10.97 -17.84
CA SER A 85 3.64 12.30 -17.29
C SER A 85 2.41 12.94 -16.62
N ALA A 86 1.24 12.83 -17.26
CA ALA A 86 0.00 13.28 -16.64
C ALA A 86 -0.32 12.47 -15.36
N ARG A 87 0.01 11.18 -15.34
CA ARG A 87 -0.18 10.32 -14.16
C ARG A 87 0.69 10.76 -12.98
N GLU A 88 1.97 11.07 -13.22
CA GLU A 88 2.87 11.61 -12.19
C GLU A 88 2.32 12.93 -11.62
N GLN A 89 1.92 13.86 -12.49
CA GLN A 89 1.34 15.14 -12.09
C GLN A 89 0.08 14.98 -11.23
N TRP A 90 -0.82 14.07 -11.61
CA TRP A 90 -2.03 13.81 -10.83
C TRP A 90 -1.72 13.10 -9.51
N LYS A 91 -0.76 12.17 -9.48
CA LYS A 91 -0.30 11.53 -8.24
C LYS A 91 0.25 12.58 -7.28
N TRP A 92 1.02 13.55 -7.78
CA TRP A 92 1.53 14.67 -7.01
C TRP A 92 0.41 15.55 -6.43
N ASN A 93 -0.54 15.94 -7.27
CA ASN A 93 -1.67 16.77 -6.84
C ASN A 93 -2.50 16.08 -5.75
N LEU A 94 -2.76 14.78 -5.87
CA LEU A 94 -3.50 14.00 -4.89
C LEU A 94 -2.71 13.81 -3.59
N ALA A 95 -1.40 13.54 -3.68
CA ALA A 95 -0.53 13.44 -2.53
C ALA A 95 -0.51 14.75 -1.74
N ARG A 96 -0.42 15.90 -2.41
CA ARG A 96 -0.50 17.22 -1.79
C ARG A 96 -1.87 17.45 -1.13
N LEU A 97 -2.96 17.09 -1.82
CA LEU A 97 -4.32 17.26 -1.32
C LEU A 97 -4.56 16.50 0.00
N LEU A 98 -3.93 15.33 0.20
CA LEU A 98 -3.99 14.60 1.47
C LEU A 98 -3.54 15.45 2.67
N TYR A 99 -2.49 16.25 2.49
CA TYR A 99 -1.97 17.11 3.56
C TYR A 99 -2.73 18.42 3.72
N GLU A 100 -3.50 18.85 2.72
CA GLU A 100 -4.29 20.08 2.79
C GLU A 100 -5.63 19.88 3.50
N ARG A 101 -6.16 18.64 3.50
CA ARG A 101 -7.49 18.30 4.07
C ARG A 101 -7.52 18.07 5.57
N GLY A 102 -6.42 18.31 6.28
CA GLY A 102 -6.35 18.21 7.75
C GLY A 102 -6.51 16.79 8.29
N TYR A 103 -6.24 15.76 7.48
CA TYR A 103 -6.26 14.37 7.90
C TYR A 103 -5.18 14.10 8.96
N ASN A 104 -5.43 13.12 9.83
CA ASN A 104 -4.41 12.70 10.78
C ASN A 104 -3.30 11.90 10.08
N ARG A 105 -2.13 11.79 10.71
CA ARG A 105 -0.96 11.13 10.09
C ARG A 105 -1.26 9.71 9.60
N LYS A 106 -2.02 8.92 10.36
CA LYS A 106 -2.33 7.53 9.99
C LYS A 106 -3.23 7.48 8.75
N GLU A 107 -4.24 8.32 8.69
CA GLU A 107 -5.11 8.45 7.52
C GLU A 107 -4.32 8.85 6.27
N ILE A 108 -3.41 9.82 6.38
CA ILE A 108 -2.56 10.24 5.25
C ILE A 108 -1.72 9.05 4.75
N VAL A 109 -1.09 8.29 5.66
CA VAL A 109 -0.30 7.10 5.31
C VAL A 109 -1.13 6.04 4.62
N ASP A 110 -2.26 5.66 5.22
CA ASP A 110 -3.11 4.58 4.70
C ASP A 110 -3.74 4.97 3.35
N LEU A 111 -4.18 6.22 3.20
CA LEU A 111 -4.72 6.73 1.93
C LEU A 111 -3.64 6.88 0.86
N TYR A 112 -2.44 7.34 1.22
CA TYR A 112 -1.33 7.45 0.29
C TYR A 112 -0.96 6.08 -0.31
N LYS A 113 -0.91 5.02 0.51
CA LYS A 113 -0.67 3.64 0.01
C LYS A 113 -1.69 3.20 -1.03
N VAL A 114 -2.97 3.54 -0.80
CA VAL A 114 -4.03 3.23 -1.76
C VAL A 114 -3.80 3.99 -3.07
N ILE A 115 -3.48 5.28 -3.00
CA ILE A 115 -3.20 6.11 -4.19
C ILE A 115 -1.97 5.59 -4.93
N ASP A 116 -0.91 5.24 -4.21
CA ASP A 116 0.34 4.72 -4.77
C ASP A 116 0.12 3.41 -5.52
N LEU A 117 -0.64 2.48 -4.92
CA LEU A 117 -1.02 1.21 -5.55
C LEU A 117 -1.87 1.41 -6.82
N MET A 118 -2.79 2.37 -6.81
CA MET A 118 -3.67 2.65 -7.96
C MET A 118 -2.93 3.38 -9.09
N MET A 119 -2.02 4.29 -8.73
CA MET A 119 -1.27 5.15 -9.64
C MET A 119 0.20 4.74 -9.72
N ALA A 120 0.43 3.46 -10.04
CA ALA A 120 1.77 2.95 -10.30
C ALA A 120 2.45 3.72 -11.45
N LEU A 121 3.69 4.13 -11.21
CA LEU A 121 4.58 4.80 -12.17
C LEU A 121 5.71 3.84 -12.59
N SER A 122 6.40 4.17 -13.67
CA SER A 122 7.67 3.49 -14.00
C SER A 122 8.74 3.82 -12.95
N GLU A 123 9.73 2.94 -12.80
CA GLU A 123 10.78 3.10 -11.78
C GLU A 123 11.46 4.48 -11.84
N ASP A 124 11.87 4.94 -13.02
CA ASP A 124 12.51 6.25 -13.20
C ASP A 124 11.63 7.43 -12.72
N LEU A 125 10.32 7.36 -13.00
CA LEU A 125 9.36 8.41 -12.60
C LEU A 125 9.01 8.30 -11.12
N GLN A 126 8.99 7.09 -10.58
CA GLN A 126 8.75 6.85 -9.16
C GLN A 126 9.91 7.40 -8.32
N LEU A 127 11.17 7.19 -8.73
CA LEU A 127 12.34 7.75 -8.05
C LEU A 127 12.31 9.29 -8.06
N SER A 128 12.07 9.90 -9.22
CA SER A 128 11.95 11.37 -9.32
C SER A 128 10.79 11.91 -8.47
N PHE A 129 9.69 11.18 -8.40
CA PHE A 129 8.54 11.53 -7.56
C PHE A 129 8.89 11.47 -6.07
N GLU A 130 9.55 10.39 -5.63
CA GLU A 130 9.94 10.18 -4.24
C GLU A 130 10.90 11.25 -3.74
N GLU A 131 11.88 11.66 -4.55
CA GLU A 131 12.78 12.78 -4.22
C GLU A 131 12.01 14.10 -4.01
N LYS A 132 11.15 14.48 -4.97
CA LYS A 132 10.30 15.68 -4.86
C LYS A 132 9.41 15.63 -3.63
N PHE A 133 8.91 14.45 -3.32
CA PHE A 133 7.96 14.24 -2.24
C PHE A 133 8.63 14.23 -0.87
N SER A 134 9.84 13.69 -0.76
CA SER A 134 10.66 13.77 0.45
C SER A 134 10.95 15.23 0.81
N ASN A 135 11.38 16.03 -0.18
CA ASN A 135 11.64 17.47 0.04
C ASN A 135 10.38 18.20 0.55
N TYR A 136 9.21 17.91 -0.02
CA TYR A 136 7.95 18.50 0.44
C TYR A 136 7.53 18.05 1.85
N GLN A 137 7.84 16.81 2.23
CA GLN A 137 7.58 16.30 3.57
C GLN A 137 8.48 16.95 4.63
N GLU A 138 9.74 17.23 4.28
CA GLU A 138 10.70 17.92 5.14
C GLU A 138 10.26 19.36 5.44
N GLU A 139 9.80 20.09 4.42
CA GLU A 139 9.23 21.44 4.58
C GLU A 139 8.03 21.45 5.53
N ARG A 140 7.21 20.40 5.50
CA ARG A 140 6.02 20.25 6.36
C ARG A 140 6.25 19.49 7.66
N LYS A 141 7.49 19.00 7.92
CA LYS A 141 7.87 18.18 9.09
C LYS A 141 6.93 16.99 9.35
N MET A 142 6.37 16.37 8.30
CA MET A 142 5.45 15.23 8.41
C MET A 142 5.81 14.10 7.44
N PRO A 143 6.84 13.29 7.75
CA PRO A 143 7.22 12.17 6.89
C PRO A 143 6.14 11.09 6.86
N LEU A 144 5.78 10.66 5.64
CA LEU A 144 4.84 9.56 5.40
C LEU A 144 5.41 8.23 5.87
N LEU A 145 6.71 8.03 5.68
CA LEU A 145 7.44 6.96 6.32
C LEU A 145 7.36 7.16 7.84
N THR A 146 6.47 6.39 8.46
CA THR A 146 6.44 6.26 9.91
C THR A 146 7.62 5.41 10.35
N ASN A 147 8.09 5.57 11.59
CA ASN A 147 9.07 4.64 12.18
C ASN A 147 8.64 3.16 12.05
N ILE A 148 7.36 2.88 11.80
CA ILE A 148 6.81 1.53 11.58
C ILE A 148 7.17 0.98 10.19
N GLU A 149 7.15 1.82 9.15
CA GLU A 149 7.55 1.44 7.79
C GLU A 149 9.06 1.33 7.67
N ARG A 150 9.80 2.23 8.32
CA ARG A 150 11.25 2.09 8.51
C ARG A 150 11.59 0.76 9.20
N ARG A 151 10.89 0.44 10.30
CA ARG A 151 10.98 -0.87 10.97
C ARG A 151 10.57 -2.04 10.08
N THR A 152 9.71 -1.84 9.08
CA THR A 152 9.29 -2.92 8.16
C THR A 152 10.38 -3.19 7.12
N ILE A 153 11.04 -2.14 6.62
CA ILE A 153 12.22 -2.23 5.76
C ILE A 153 13.37 -2.87 6.56
N GLU A 154 13.70 -2.33 7.73
CA GLU A 154 14.72 -2.87 8.65
C GLU A 154 14.45 -4.35 8.97
N ARG A 155 13.20 -4.74 9.28
CA ARG A 155 12.83 -6.15 9.52
C ARG A 155 13.03 -7.03 8.30
N THR A 156 12.81 -6.50 7.10
CA THR A 156 12.97 -7.23 5.85
C THR A 156 14.45 -7.45 5.56
N GLU A 157 15.27 -6.42 5.72
CA GLU A 157 16.73 -6.50 5.58
C GLU A 157 17.35 -7.44 6.62
N LYS A 158 16.98 -7.29 7.90
CA LYS A 158 17.41 -8.18 8.99
C LYS A 158 17.08 -9.65 8.67
N LYS A 159 15.85 -9.92 8.18
CA LYS A 159 15.46 -11.27 7.74
C LYS A 159 16.28 -11.77 6.56
N ASN A 160 16.59 -10.91 5.60
CA ASN A 160 17.39 -11.28 4.43
C ASN A 160 18.83 -11.63 4.84
N ILE A 161 19.45 -10.83 5.72
CA ILE A 161 20.79 -11.10 6.27
C ILE A 161 20.82 -12.45 7.00
N ILE A 162 19.88 -12.69 7.91
CA ILE A 162 19.79 -13.96 8.65
C ILE A 162 19.61 -15.14 7.70
N LYS A 163 18.74 -15.01 6.69
CA LYS A 163 18.51 -16.07 5.71
C LYS A 163 19.75 -16.34 4.85
N LEU A 164 20.51 -15.30 4.48
CA LEU A 164 21.74 -15.44 3.69
C LEU A 164 22.84 -16.14 4.50
N LEU A 165 23.01 -15.76 5.76
CA LEU A 165 23.93 -16.41 6.69
C LEU A 165 23.56 -17.87 6.93
N GLN A 166 22.26 -18.20 7.04
CA GLN A 166 21.79 -19.57 7.19
C GLN A 166 22.13 -20.42 5.97
N VAL A 167 21.96 -19.87 4.77
CA VAL A 167 22.31 -20.55 3.51
C VAL A 167 23.82 -20.78 3.40
N ARG A 168 24.65 -19.84 3.86
CA ARG A 168 26.11 -19.93 3.71
C ARG A 168 26.81 -20.76 4.78
N PHE A 169 26.38 -20.63 6.02
CA PHE A 169 27.11 -21.17 7.18
C PHE A 169 26.29 -22.17 8.01
N GLY A 170 25.02 -22.44 7.64
CA GLY A 170 24.16 -23.38 8.33
C GLY A 170 23.51 -22.77 9.57
N ASP A 171 23.67 -23.43 10.73
CA ASP A 171 23.06 -22.96 11.97
C ASP A 171 23.77 -21.70 12.49
N ILE A 172 22.98 -20.64 12.67
CA ILE A 172 23.45 -19.37 13.22
C ILE A 172 23.21 -19.37 14.73
N PRO A 173 24.21 -19.03 15.55
CA PRO A 173 24.01 -18.96 16.99
C PRO A 173 23.05 -17.80 17.37
N GLU A 174 22.19 -18.06 18.36
CA GLU A 174 21.09 -17.15 18.73
C GLU A 174 21.56 -15.75 19.18
N ASN A 175 22.78 -15.66 19.71
CA ASN A 175 23.41 -14.40 20.09
C ASN A 175 23.61 -13.46 18.88
N LEU A 176 24.02 -14.00 17.74
CA LEU A 176 24.25 -13.22 16.51
C LEU A 176 22.93 -12.73 15.92
N ILE A 177 21.89 -13.57 15.98
CA ILE A 177 20.52 -13.19 15.58
C ILE A 177 20.01 -12.05 16.48
N ALA A 178 20.26 -12.12 17.79
CA ALA A 178 19.90 -11.06 18.72
C ALA A 178 20.63 -9.74 18.41
N SER A 179 21.94 -9.80 18.12
CA SER A 179 22.73 -8.62 17.74
C SER A 179 22.24 -7.98 16.44
N ILE A 180 21.97 -8.78 15.39
CA ILE A 180 21.42 -8.26 14.11
C ILE A 180 20.05 -7.58 14.34
N ASN A 181 19.22 -8.15 15.20
CA ASN A 181 17.90 -7.59 15.49
C ASN A 181 17.94 -6.27 16.25
N GLN A 182 19.02 -5.98 16.98
CA GLN A 182 19.23 -4.72 17.72
C GLN A 182 19.76 -3.56 16.85
N ILE A 183 20.16 -3.81 15.60
CA ILE A 183 20.67 -2.76 14.70
C ILE A 183 19.51 -1.93 14.15
N ASP A 184 19.43 -0.65 14.51
CA ASP A 184 18.36 0.24 14.05
C ASP A 184 18.83 1.24 12.96
N ASP A 185 20.09 1.12 12.51
CA ASP A 185 20.63 1.96 11.43
C ASP A 185 20.52 1.27 10.07
N THR A 186 19.69 1.83 9.20
CA THR A 186 19.42 1.36 7.83
C THR A 186 20.66 1.40 6.93
N SER A 187 21.49 2.44 7.02
CA SER A 187 22.70 2.54 6.18
C SER A 187 23.71 1.47 6.57
N PHE A 188 23.76 1.14 7.85
CA PHE A 188 24.61 0.09 8.38
C PHE A 188 24.08 -1.33 8.05
N LEU A 189 22.75 -1.53 8.05
CA LEU A 189 22.13 -2.77 7.59
C LEU A 189 22.47 -3.08 6.12
N GLU A 190 22.42 -2.08 5.24
CA GLU A 190 22.84 -2.24 3.83
C GLU A 190 24.33 -2.62 3.72
N GLN A 191 25.21 -1.97 4.49
CA GLN A 191 26.64 -2.30 4.50
C GLN A 191 26.91 -3.73 4.99
N ILE A 192 26.25 -4.15 6.07
CA ILE A 192 26.36 -5.52 6.57
C ILE A 192 25.79 -6.53 5.58
N PHE A 193 24.69 -6.20 4.91
CA PHE A 193 24.10 -7.08 3.90
C PHE A 193 25.12 -7.39 2.78
N VAL A 194 25.84 -6.38 2.30
CA VAL A 194 26.92 -6.58 1.31
C VAL A 194 28.09 -7.35 1.91
N SER A 195 28.52 -7.03 3.13
CA SER A 195 29.65 -7.73 3.77
C SER A 195 29.34 -9.22 4.03
N THR A 196 28.07 -9.58 4.25
CA THR A 196 27.61 -10.97 4.38
C THR A 196 28.00 -11.83 3.15
N ILE A 197 28.15 -11.20 1.97
CA ILE A 197 28.54 -11.85 0.72
C ILE A 197 30.07 -12.05 0.65
N SER A 198 30.85 -11.19 1.29
CA SER A 198 32.32 -11.24 1.23
C SER A 198 32.96 -12.01 2.38
N VAL A 199 32.26 -12.15 3.50
CA VAL A 199 32.81 -12.76 4.73
C VAL A 199 33.02 -14.27 4.59
N SER A 200 34.10 -14.77 5.19
CA SER A 200 34.59 -16.15 5.08
C SER A 200 34.08 -17.07 6.20
N SER A 201 33.63 -16.50 7.32
CA SER A 201 33.22 -17.24 8.52
C SER A 201 32.21 -16.47 9.39
N LEU A 202 31.45 -17.18 10.23
CA LEU A 202 30.54 -16.55 11.19
C LEU A 202 31.26 -15.68 12.24
N GLU A 203 32.49 -16.02 12.59
CA GLU A 203 33.31 -15.30 13.57
C GLU A 203 33.76 -13.93 13.05
N GLU A 204 34.17 -13.89 11.78
CA GLU A 204 34.53 -12.65 11.07
C GLU A 204 33.31 -11.73 10.90
N PHE A 205 32.13 -12.31 10.65
CA PHE A 205 30.88 -11.55 10.62
C PHE A 205 30.50 -10.99 11.99
N ALA A 206 30.64 -11.79 13.05
CA ALA A 206 30.37 -11.36 14.42
C ALA A 206 31.28 -10.20 14.84
N GLN A 207 32.56 -10.22 14.45
CA GLN A 207 33.50 -9.12 14.69
C GLN A 207 33.11 -7.84 13.96
N LEU A 208 32.58 -7.93 12.72
CA LEU A 208 32.10 -6.76 11.97
C LEU A 208 30.85 -6.12 12.60
N VAL A 209 29.95 -6.95 13.13
CA VAL A 209 28.77 -6.48 13.87
C VAL A 209 29.18 -5.81 15.18
N HIS A 210 30.12 -6.41 15.92
CA HIS A 210 30.58 -5.87 17.22
C HIS A 210 31.49 -4.63 17.12
N SER A 211 32.25 -4.47 16.03
CA SER A 211 33.14 -3.31 15.87
C SER A 211 32.42 -2.01 15.49
N ASN A 212 31.13 -2.08 15.15
CA ASN A 212 30.32 -0.94 14.73
C ASN A 212 29.05 -0.71 15.57
N LEU A 213 28.80 -1.52 16.61
CA LEU A 213 27.78 -1.24 17.61
C LEU A 213 28.38 -0.30 18.67
N PRO A 214 27.83 0.90 18.91
CA PRO A 214 28.27 1.74 20.03
C PRO A 214 27.97 1.03 21.37
N GLU A 215 28.91 1.12 22.32
CA GLU A 215 28.76 0.64 23.71
C GLU A 215 27.50 1.18 24.40
#